data_AF-A0A9D6Z0X3-F1
#
_entry.id   AF-A0A9D6Z0X3-F1
#
_cell.length_a   1.000
_cell.length_b   1.000
_cell.length_c   1.000
_cell.angle_alpha   90.00
_cell.angle_beta   90.00
_cell.angle_gamma   90.00
#
_symmetry.space_group_name_H-M   'P 1'
#
loop_
_entity.id
_entity.type
_entity.pdbx_description
1 polymer ?
#
loop_
_entity_poly.entity_id
_entity_poly.type
_entity_poly.pdbx_seq_one_letter_code
_entity_poly.pdbx_strand_id
1 'polypeptide(L)'
;MQLKQVRKRYITMNDIERIIKMMPTESYNMATKGHIVTRIREEKIRRAKMQAYIFGTLSVLGVLSLIPSIIYLVYEISTSSLGEYFALIFSDADVVATHLYPFVMSLIDSTPFVGMILTLSTLALTISFYRKLSEGMTAVNYYKLFKLNS
;
A
#
# COMPACT_ATOMS: atom_id res chain seq x y z
N MET A 1 14.11 -7.44 -20.18
CA MET A 1 14.38 -8.03 -18.85
C MET A 1 13.06 -8.07 -18.07
N GLN A 2 12.31 -9.17 -18.16
CA GLN A 2 10.98 -9.27 -17.54
C GLN A 2 11.09 -9.83 -16.14
N LEU A 3 10.82 -8.99 -15.13
CA LEU A 3 10.70 -9.43 -13.74
C LEU A 3 9.48 -10.35 -13.61
N LYS A 4 9.75 -11.66 -13.58
CA LYS A 4 8.78 -12.70 -13.21
C LYS A 4 8.13 -12.31 -11.89
N GLN A 5 6.87 -11.90 -11.95
CA GLN A 5 6.04 -11.73 -10.77
C GLN A 5 5.98 -13.07 -10.04
N VAL A 6 6.73 -13.18 -8.93
CA VAL A 6 6.55 -14.26 -7.95
C VAL A 6 5.23 -13.98 -7.26
N ARG A 7 4.14 -14.36 -7.93
CA ARG A 7 2.79 -14.38 -7.37
C ARG A 7 2.88 -15.33 -6.17
N LYS A 8 2.87 -14.79 -4.94
CA LYS A 8 2.68 -15.57 -3.71
C LYS A 8 1.40 -16.38 -3.89
N ARG A 9 1.50 -17.62 -4.38
CA ARG A 9 0.38 -18.54 -4.42
C ARG A 9 0.10 -18.89 -2.97
N TYR A 10 -0.97 -18.31 -2.42
CA TYR A 10 -1.58 -18.83 -1.22
C TYR A 10 -1.89 -20.29 -1.48
N ILE A 11 -1.40 -21.19 -0.62
CA ILE A 11 -1.72 -22.61 -0.67
C ILE A 11 -3.25 -22.72 -0.61
N THR A 12 -3.84 -23.13 -1.74
CA THR A 12 -5.29 -23.25 -1.90
C THR A 12 -5.77 -24.55 -1.28
N MET A 13 -7.07 -24.65 -0.98
CA MET A 13 -7.63 -25.89 -0.41
C MET A 13 -7.37 -27.11 -1.31
N ASN A 14 -7.36 -26.89 -2.62
CA ASN A 14 -7.08 -27.91 -3.63
C ASN A 14 -5.60 -28.38 -3.59
N ASP A 15 -4.66 -27.50 -3.24
CA ASP A 15 -3.26 -27.86 -3.04
C ASP A 15 -3.08 -28.70 -1.75
N ILE A 16 -3.81 -28.33 -0.68
CA ILE A 16 -3.83 -29.11 0.57
C ILE A 16 -4.39 -30.50 0.31
N GLU A 17 -5.48 -30.62 -0.44
CA GLU A 17 -6.05 -31.91 -0.83
C GLU A 17 -5.07 -32.77 -1.64
N ARG A 18 -4.32 -32.18 -2.59
CA ARG A 18 -3.27 -32.91 -3.32
C ARG A 18 -2.17 -33.40 -2.41
N ILE A 19 -1.66 -32.56 -1.51
CA ILE A 19 -0.60 -32.92 -0.56
C ILE A 19 -1.08 -34.04 0.37
N ILE A 20 -2.32 -33.94 0.84
CA ILE A 20 -2.96 -34.98 1.66
C ILE A 20 -3.10 -36.30 0.89
N LYS A 21 -3.39 -36.22 -0.42
CA LYS A 21 -3.54 -37.40 -1.29
C LYS A 21 -2.19 -38.07 -1.64
N MET A 22 -1.08 -37.35 -1.48
CA MET A 22 0.28 -37.86 -1.72
C MET A 22 0.92 -38.49 -0.47
N MET A 23 0.28 -38.44 0.71
CA MET A 23 0.80 -39.06 1.93
C MET A 23 0.44 -40.56 2.02
N PRO A 24 1.32 -41.41 2.60
CA PRO A 24 1.07 -42.83 2.75
C PRO A 24 -0.21 -43.09 3.56
N THR A 25 -1.09 -43.92 3.02
CA THR A 25 -2.47 -44.14 3.50
C THR A 25 -2.59 -44.94 4.80
N GLU A 26 -1.51 -45.58 5.28
CA GLU A 26 -1.55 -46.44 6.47
C GLU A 26 -1.70 -45.70 7.81
N SER A 27 -1.48 -44.38 7.85
CA SER A 27 -1.54 -43.58 9.10
C SER A 27 -2.48 -42.38 9.01
N TYR A 28 -3.55 -42.49 8.20
CA TYR A 28 -4.39 -41.34 7.86
C TYR A 28 -5.87 -41.53 8.22
N ASN A 29 -6.18 -41.45 9.52
CA ASN A 29 -7.56 -41.44 10.01
C ASN A 29 -8.27 -40.11 9.62
N MET A 30 -9.58 -40.16 9.28
CA MET A 30 -10.39 -38.97 8.96
C MET A 30 -10.36 -37.92 10.09
N ALA A 31 -10.24 -38.37 11.34
CA ALA A 31 -10.09 -37.50 12.51
C ALA A 31 -8.81 -36.64 12.44
N THR A 32 -7.69 -37.21 11.99
CA THR A 32 -6.41 -36.50 11.83
C THR A 32 -6.48 -35.50 10.69
N LYS A 33 -7.17 -35.87 9.59
CA LYS A 33 -7.42 -35.00 8.43
C LYS A 33 -8.22 -33.75 8.83
N GLY A 34 -9.30 -33.94 9.59
CA GLY A 34 -10.11 -32.84 10.14
C GLY A 34 -9.31 -31.92 11.07
N HIS A 35 -8.49 -32.48 11.96
CA HIS A 35 -7.68 -31.73 12.91
C HIS A 35 -6.58 -30.87 12.27
N ILE A 36 -5.93 -31.37 11.21
CA ILE A 36 -4.90 -30.61 10.49
C ILE A 36 -5.53 -29.45 9.73
N VAL A 37 -6.66 -29.68 9.06
CA VAL A 37 -7.38 -28.65 8.31
C VAL A 37 -7.92 -27.56 9.24
N THR A 38 -8.48 -27.89 10.39
CA THR A 38 -8.95 -26.90 11.38
C THR A 38 -7.80 -26.06 11.94
N ARG A 39 -6.68 -26.67 12.33
CA ARG A 39 -5.51 -25.90 12.82
C ARG A 39 -4.94 -24.96 11.76
N ILE A 40 -4.82 -25.40 10.50
CA ILE A 40 -4.38 -24.53 9.39
C ILE A 40 -5.35 -23.37 9.20
N ARG A 41 -6.66 -23.61 9.36
CA ARG A 41 -7.70 -22.60 9.21
C ARG A 41 -7.65 -21.57 10.33
N GLU A 42 -7.52 -22.01 11.58
CA GLU A 42 -7.37 -21.14 12.76
C GLU A 42 -6.13 -20.25 12.66
N GLU A 43 -5.00 -20.82 12.23
CA GLU A 43 -3.75 -20.10 12.00
C GLU A 43 -3.91 -19.02 10.93
N LYS A 44 -4.60 -19.32 9.81
CA LYS A 44 -4.91 -18.34 8.75
C LYS A 44 -5.79 -17.19 9.28
N ILE A 45 -6.77 -17.47 10.13
CA ILE A 45 -7.66 -16.45 10.71
C ILE A 45 -6.89 -15.58 11.70
N ARG A 46 -6.08 -16.17 12.57
CA ARG A 46 -5.27 -15.43 13.54
C ARG A 46 -4.34 -14.46 12.82
N ARG A 47 -3.70 -14.90 11.74
CA ARG A 47 -2.85 -14.05 10.89
C ARG A 47 -3.65 -12.94 10.20
N ALA A 48 -4.82 -13.24 9.65
CA ALA A 48 -5.67 -12.23 9.01
C ALA A 48 -6.16 -11.16 10.00
N LYS A 49 -6.56 -11.55 11.21
CA LYS A 49 -6.94 -10.61 12.28
C LYS A 49 -5.76 -9.72 12.69
N MET A 50 -4.58 -10.32 12.91
CA MET A 50 -3.37 -9.57 13.26
C MET A 50 -3.00 -8.57 12.16
N GLN A 51 -3.09 -8.97 10.89
CA GLN A 51 -2.86 -8.08 9.75
C GLN A 51 -3.90 -6.95 9.70
N ALA A 52 -5.18 -7.25 9.96
CA ALA A 52 -6.21 -6.22 9.99
C ALA A 52 -5.97 -5.19 11.10
N TYR A 53 -5.53 -5.61 12.30
CA TYR A 53 -5.16 -4.67 13.37
C TYR A 53 -3.96 -3.81 12.97
N ILE A 54 -2.88 -4.42 12.48
CA ILE A 54 -1.65 -3.70 12.12
C ILE A 54 -1.91 -2.71 10.97
N PHE A 55 -2.53 -3.16 9.88
CA PHE A 55 -2.80 -2.28 8.74
C PHE A 55 -3.93 -1.29 9.03
N GLY A 56 -4.84 -1.61 9.94
CA GLY A 56 -5.85 -0.68 10.44
C GLY A 56 -5.21 0.50 11.16
N THR A 57 -4.35 0.23 12.14
CA THR A 57 -3.65 1.30 12.88
C THR A 57 -2.72 2.10 11.96
N LEU A 58 -1.98 1.43 11.08
CA LEU A 58 -1.12 2.10 10.10
C LEU A 58 -1.91 2.98 9.12
N SER A 59 -3.11 2.57 8.72
CA SER A 59 -3.97 3.40 7.84
C SER A 59 -4.40 4.68 8.55
N VAL A 60 -4.82 4.60 9.81
CA VAL A 60 -5.18 5.78 10.61
C VAL A 60 -3.98 6.70 10.80
N LEU A 61 -2.82 6.14 11.17
CA LEU A 61 -1.58 6.91 11.29
C LEU A 61 -1.19 7.57 9.97
N GLY A 62 -1.33 6.87 8.84
CA GLY A 62 -1.06 7.42 7.51
C GLY A 62 -1.94 8.64 7.20
N VAL A 63 -3.24 8.55 7.48
CA VAL A 63 -4.16 9.69 7.32
C VAL A 63 -3.78 10.85 8.25
N LEU A 64 -3.41 10.58 9.50
CA LEU A 64 -2.94 11.62 10.42
C LEU A 64 -1.62 12.26 9.96
N SER A 65 -0.72 11.48 9.36
CA SER A 65 0.55 11.97 8.81
C SER A 65 0.40 12.81 7.54
N LEU A 66 -0.73 12.74 6.83
CA LEU A 66 -1.00 13.64 5.69
C LEU A 66 -1.10 15.09 6.14
N ILE A 67 -1.64 15.36 7.33
CA ILE A 67 -1.82 16.72 7.85
C ILE A 67 -0.48 17.48 7.93
N PRO A 68 0.53 17.02 8.69
CA PRO A 68 1.81 17.72 8.77
C PRO A 68 2.54 17.76 7.43
N SER A 69 2.36 16.74 6.56
CA SER A 69 2.97 16.75 5.23
C SER A 69 2.40 17.85 4.34
N ILE A 70 1.07 18.02 4.34
CA ILE A 70 0.40 19.08 3.58
C ILE A 70 0.77 20.45 4.15
N ILE A 71 0.79 20.61 5.48
CA ILE A 71 1.22 21.86 6.12
C ILE A 71 2.65 22.22 5.69
N TYR A 72 3.56 21.25 5.69
CA TYR A 72 4.94 21.46 5.28
C TYR A 72 5.04 21.82 3.78
N LEU A 73 4.29 21.17 2.91
CA LEU A 73 4.23 21.51 1.49
C LEU A 73 3.71 22.94 1.26
N VAL A 74 2.63 23.33 1.97
CA VAL A 74 2.08 24.69 1.89
C VAL A 74 3.11 25.71 2.38
N TYR A 75 3.80 25.40 3.48
CA TYR A 75 4.88 26.23 3.99
C TYR A 75 5.99 26.41 2.94
N GLU A 76 6.51 25.32 2.38
CA GLU A 76 7.57 25.41 1.37
C GLU A 76 7.12 26.18 0.13
N ILE A 77 5.90 25.95 -0.37
CA ILE A 77 5.34 26.72 -1.49
C ILE A 77 5.28 28.22 -1.14
N SER A 78 4.82 28.56 0.06
CA SER A 78 4.70 29.97 0.49
C SER A 78 6.05 30.68 0.68
N THR A 79 7.10 29.93 1.04
CA THR A 79 8.46 30.46 1.18
C THR A 79 9.25 30.42 -0.13
N SER A 80 8.79 29.66 -1.12
CA SER A 80 9.45 29.53 -2.41
C SER A 80 9.17 30.73 -3.30
N SER A 81 10.16 31.14 -4.09
CA SER A 81 10.01 32.13 -5.16
C SER A 81 9.31 31.57 -6.41
N LEU A 82 8.80 30.34 -6.35
CA LEU A 82 8.14 29.67 -7.48
C LEU A 82 6.96 30.48 -8.02
N GLY A 83 6.17 31.11 -7.13
CA GLY A 83 5.07 31.99 -7.54
C GLY A 83 5.52 33.20 -8.36
N GLU A 84 6.68 33.78 -8.02
CA GLU A 84 7.27 34.91 -8.74
C GLU A 84 7.73 34.50 -10.14
N TYR A 85 8.35 33.33 -10.27
CA TYR A 85 8.72 32.79 -11.58
C TYR A 85 7.51 32.44 -12.45
N PHE A 86 6.42 31.92 -11.85
CA PHE A 86 5.18 31.69 -12.60
C PHE A 86 4.58 32.99 -13.13
N ALA A 87 4.58 34.06 -12.33
CA ALA A 87 4.14 35.38 -12.78
C ALA A 87 5.01 35.93 -13.93
N LEU A 88 6.33 35.68 -13.89
CA LEU A 88 7.27 36.11 -14.92
C LEU A 88 6.96 35.51 -16.31
N ILE A 89 6.52 34.25 -16.36
CA ILE A 89 6.12 33.58 -17.63
C ILE A 89 4.99 34.35 -18.32
N PHE A 90 4.05 34.88 -17.55
CA PHE A 90 2.89 35.59 -18.09
C PHE A 90 3.17 37.07 -18.37
N SER A 91 4.15 37.66 -17.69
CA SER A 91 4.48 39.08 -17.84
C SER A 91 5.44 39.36 -18.99
N ASP A 92 6.42 38.49 -19.24
CA ASP A 92 7.52 38.81 -20.16
C ASP A 92 8.04 37.54 -20.88
N ALA A 93 7.16 36.97 -21.69
CA ALA A 93 7.43 35.71 -22.40
C ALA A 93 8.66 35.78 -23.33
N ASP A 94 8.99 36.97 -23.85
CA ASP A 94 10.12 37.18 -24.76
C ASP A 94 11.47 37.08 -24.01
N VAL A 95 11.52 37.59 -22.78
CA VAL A 95 12.68 37.46 -21.89
C VAL A 95 12.87 36.01 -21.46
N VAL A 96 11.77 35.32 -21.13
CA VAL A 96 11.80 33.89 -20.79
C VAL A 96 12.29 33.04 -21.97
N ALA A 97 11.83 33.32 -23.20
CA ALA A 97 12.26 32.61 -24.40
C ALA A 97 13.75 32.82 -24.69
N THR A 98 14.24 34.05 -24.49
CA THR A 98 15.65 34.42 -24.71
C THR A 98 16.58 33.81 -23.65
N HIS A 99 16.07 33.61 -22.42
CA HIS A 99 16.83 33.10 -21.28
C HIS A 99 16.22 31.81 -20.70
N LEU A 100 15.80 30.90 -21.57
CA LEU A 100 15.08 29.68 -21.22
C LEU A 100 15.86 28.77 -20.25
N TYR A 101 17.15 28.57 -20.49
CA TYR A 101 17.98 27.70 -19.65
C TYR A 101 18.12 28.20 -18.20
N PRO A 102 18.61 29.43 -17.94
CA PRO A 102 18.71 29.93 -16.57
C PRO A 102 17.35 30.05 -15.90
N PHE A 103 16.29 30.39 -16.66
CA PHE A 103 14.92 30.40 -16.14
C PHE A 103 14.48 29.02 -15.62
N VAL A 104 14.66 27.96 -16.43
CA VAL A 104 14.32 26.59 -16.01
C VAL A 104 15.15 26.17 -14.80
N MET A 105 16.42 26.55 -14.74
CA MET A 105 17.28 26.20 -13.61
C MET A 105 16.83 26.88 -12.32
N SER A 106 16.49 28.17 -12.37
CA SER A 106 15.92 28.89 -11.24
C SER A 106 14.52 28.38 -10.85
N LEU A 107 13.73 27.91 -11.81
CA LEU A 107 12.43 27.27 -11.54
C LEU A 107 12.60 25.94 -10.79
N ILE A 108 13.59 25.14 -11.19
CA ILE A 108 13.95 23.89 -10.50
C ILE A 108 14.43 24.21 -9.08
N ASP A 109 15.34 25.17 -8.92
CA ASP A 109 15.89 25.54 -7.60
C ASP A 109 14.82 26.12 -6.65
N SER A 110 13.80 26.79 -7.20
CA SER A 110 12.67 27.31 -6.42
C SER A 110 11.56 26.28 -6.18
N THR A 111 11.64 25.08 -6.76
CA THR A 111 10.60 24.07 -6.59
C THR A 111 10.69 23.41 -5.21
N PRO A 112 9.59 23.32 -4.44
CA PRO A 112 9.55 22.70 -3.12
C PRO A 112 9.54 21.16 -3.22
N PHE A 113 10.64 20.59 -3.72
CA PHE A 113 10.75 19.16 -4.01
C PHE A 113 10.57 18.28 -2.77
N VAL A 114 11.09 18.72 -1.61
CA VAL A 114 11.05 17.92 -0.38
C VAL A 114 9.62 17.76 0.11
N GLY A 115 8.86 18.85 0.18
CA GLY A 115 7.45 18.83 0.55
C GLY A 115 6.60 18.05 -0.43
N MET A 116 6.90 18.12 -1.73
CA MET A 116 6.22 17.30 -2.74
C MET A 116 6.50 15.80 -2.52
N ILE A 117 7.76 15.42 -2.33
CA ILE A 117 8.16 14.03 -2.10
C ILE A 117 7.53 13.49 -0.82
N LEU A 118 7.57 14.24 0.28
CA LEU A 118 6.95 13.83 1.55
C LEU A 118 5.44 13.61 1.39
N THR A 119 4.76 14.53 0.71
CA THR A 119 3.29 14.47 0.54
C THR A 119 2.88 13.32 -0.36
N LEU A 120 3.60 13.11 -1.47
CA LEU A 120 3.35 11.96 -2.34
C LEU A 120 3.66 10.63 -1.66
N SER A 121 4.73 10.57 -0.88
CA SER A 121 5.14 9.35 -0.17
C SER A 121 4.13 8.96 0.92
N THR A 122 3.68 9.94 1.70
CA THR A 122 2.66 9.73 2.74
C THR A 122 1.32 9.30 2.14
N LEU A 123 0.91 9.91 1.02
CA LEU A 123 -0.27 9.50 0.27
C LEU A 123 -0.16 8.05 -0.23
N ALA A 124 0.95 7.70 -0.88
CA ALA A 124 1.19 6.36 -1.41
C ALA A 124 1.21 5.29 -0.31
N LEU A 125 1.83 5.58 0.84
CA LEU A 125 1.84 4.69 2.00
C LEU A 125 0.42 4.50 2.55
N THR A 126 -0.35 5.58 2.70
CA THR A 126 -1.73 5.52 3.20
C THR A 126 -2.60 4.64 2.32
N ILE A 127 -2.54 4.83 0.98
CA ILE A 127 -3.25 3.98 0.01
C ILE A 127 -2.81 2.52 0.13
N SER A 128 -1.51 2.27 0.29
CA SER A 128 -0.95 0.93 0.40
C SER A 128 -1.44 0.19 1.66
N PHE A 129 -1.52 0.91 2.79
CA PHE A 129 -2.05 0.36 4.04
C PHE A 129 -3.53 0.07 3.95
N TYR A 130 -4.31 0.98 3.36
CA TYR A 130 -5.73 0.78 3.13
C TYR A 130 -6.00 -0.45 2.25
N ARG A 131 -5.23 -0.64 1.17
CA ARG A 131 -5.37 -1.81 0.29
C ARG A 131 -5.08 -3.12 1.02
N LYS A 132 -4.02 -3.15 1.83
CA LYS A 132 -3.69 -4.35 2.62
C LYS A 132 -4.73 -4.63 3.70
N LEU A 133 -5.34 -3.59 4.27
CA LEU A 133 -6.43 -3.72 5.21
C LEU A 133 -7.66 -4.34 4.55
N SER A 134 -8.07 -3.86 3.37
CA SER A 134 -9.24 -4.38 2.66
C SER A 134 -9.06 -5.84 2.22
N GLU A 135 -7.87 -6.22 1.76
CA GLU A 135 -7.49 -7.61 1.48
C GLU A 135 -7.60 -8.49 2.75
N GLY A 136 -7.14 -8.00 3.90
CA GLY A 136 -7.27 -8.70 5.18
C GLY A 136 -8.72 -8.85 5.64
N MET A 137 -9.55 -7.81 5.48
CA MET A 137 -10.95 -7.82 5.91
C MET A 137 -11.83 -8.73 5.05
N THR A 138 -11.63 -8.76 3.74
CA THR A 138 -12.36 -9.68 2.85
C THR A 138 -12.12 -11.14 3.26
N ALA A 139 -10.88 -11.53 3.53
CA ALA A 139 -10.54 -12.88 4.00
C ALA A 139 -11.24 -13.25 5.32
N VAL A 140 -11.40 -12.30 6.25
CA VAL A 140 -12.12 -12.51 7.52
C VAL A 140 -13.63 -12.64 7.28
N ASN A 141 -14.21 -11.86 6.36
CA ASN A 141 -15.66 -11.84 6.14
C ASN A 141 -16.17 -13.12 5.45
N TYR A 142 -15.42 -13.64 4.46
CA TYR A 142 -15.72 -14.95 3.86
C TYR A 142 -15.74 -16.08 4.90
N TYR A 143 -14.91 -16.00 5.94
CA TYR A 143 -14.90 -16.98 7.01
C TYR A 143 -16.14 -16.87 7.91
N LYS A 144 -16.57 -15.65 8.24
CA LYS A 144 -17.76 -15.42 9.09
C LYS A 144 -19.02 -16.00 8.43
N LEU A 145 -19.18 -15.80 7.12
CA LEU A 145 -20.30 -16.34 6.34
C LEU A 145 -20.30 -17.87 6.28
N PHE A 146 -19.13 -18.50 6.13
CA PHE A 146 -19.05 -19.96 6.11
C PHE A 146 -19.38 -20.59 7.48
N LYS A 147 -18.96 -19.97 8.58
CA LYS A 147 -19.27 -20.45 9.95
C LYS A 147 -20.76 -20.32 10.31
N LEU A 148 -21.48 -19.38 9.69
CA LEU A 148 -22.92 -19.21 9.88
C LEU A 148 -23.76 -20.24 9.09
N ASN A 149 -23.17 -20.88 8.07
CA ASN A 149 -23.82 -21.86 7.20
C ASN A 149 -23.36 -23.32 7.43
N SER A 150 -22.53 -23.58 8.45
CA SER A 150 -22.09 -24.92 8.87
C SER A 150 -22.58 -25.24 10.27
#